data_AF-A0A9J6FLL4-F1
#
_entry.id   AF-A0A9J6FLL4-F1
#
_cell.length_a   1.000
_cell.length_b   1.000
_cell.length_c   1.000
_cell.angle_alpha   90.00
_cell.angle_beta   90.00
_cell.angle_gamma   90.00
#
_symmetry.space_group_name_H-M   'P 1'
#
loop_
_entity.id
_entity.type
_entity.pdbx_description
1 polymer ?
#
loop_
_entity_poly.entity_id
_entity_poly.type
_entity_poly.pdbx_seq_one_letter_code
_entity_poly.pdbx_strand_id
1 'polypeptide(L)'
;MNPTLHHGRRLDRCRNTERIYGNSSYTWYTDAAITSTGGIAAICAHNPIQQRTITASVRTSSSLEAEEAAIALAIISGQQDARMNIVSDSQNACRQWARGRIGKTAHRLAIGYKSNNPIKIIWAPGHETLEGNQQAHAWARASLPRADTPQAEFPVPVMPIYSEILSYYKATHPHPKLQDRIKQHSAQFKRTPSFTSPVYTNCTQPNTRSCAPIATK
;
A
#
# COMPACT_ATOMS: atom_id res chain seq x y z
N MET A 1 -0.75 -5.45 -12.83
CA MET A 1 -0.23 -4.05 -12.83
C MET A 1 0.91 -3.95 -13.84
N ASN A 2 0.89 -2.98 -14.78
CA ASN A 2 2.02 -2.79 -15.69
C ASN A 2 3.20 -2.17 -14.90
N PRO A 3 4.39 -2.80 -14.87
CA PRO A 3 5.51 -2.37 -14.04
C PRO A 3 6.08 -1.00 -14.42
N THR A 4 5.91 -0.54 -15.65
CA THR A 4 6.49 0.74 -16.13
C THR A 4 5.54 1.92 -15.98
N LEU A 5 4.24 1.68 -15.84
CA LEU A 5 3.26 2.75 -15.66
C LEU A 5 3.19 3.20 -14.19
N HIS A 6 3.18 4.52 -13.98
CA HIS A 6 3.09 5.16 -12.67
C HIS A 6 4.26 4.91 -11.72
N HIS A 7 5.44 4.53 -12.22
CA HIS A 7 6.65 4.30 -11.42
C HIS A 7 6.93 5.44 -10.43
N GLY A 8 6.89 6.71 -10.85
CA GLY A 8 7.11 7.85 -9.95
C GLY A 8 6.11 7.90 -8.77
N ARG A 9 4.83 7.59 -9.02
CA ARG A 9 3.81 7.55 -7.95
C ARG A 9 4.01 6.36 -6.99
N ARG A 10 4.53 5.24 -7.49
CA ARG A 10 4.86 4.07 -6.68
C ARG A 10 6.06 4.38 -5.80
N LEU A 11 7.12 4.95 -6.36
CA LEU A 11 8.30 5.38 -5.63
C LEU A 11 7.97 6.43 -4.55
N ASP A 12 7.16 7.45 -4.88
CA ASP A 12 6.71 8.45 -3.90
C ASP A 12 5.90 7.82 -2.77
N ARG A 13 5.07 6.81 -3.09
CA ARG A 13 4.33 6.05 -2.08
C ARG A 13 5.28 5.23 -1.20
N CYS A 14 6.25 4.51 -1.77
CA CYS A 14 7.25 3.77 -1.01
C CYS A 14 8.02 4.69 -0.07
N ARG A 15 8.52 5.83 -0.57
CA ARG A 15 9.22 6.83 0.24
C ARG A 15 8.36 7.37 1.38
N ASN A 16 7.09 7.66 1.12
CA ASN A 16 6.19 8.14 2.16
C ASN A 16 5.87 7.05 3.19
N THR A 17 5.66 5.81 2.75
CA THR A 17 5.45 4.65 3.66
C THR A 17 6.68 4.44 4.53
N GLU A 18 7.88 4.42 3.96
CA GLU A 18 9.15 4.29 4.68
C GLU A 18 9.31 5.42 5.71
N ARG A 19 9.08 6.67 5.29
CA ARG A 19 9.18 7.84 6.17
C ARG A 19 8.23 7.77 7.37
N ILE A 20 7.01 7.25 7.19
CA ILE A 20 6.00 7.21 8.25
C ILE A 20 6.15 5.97 9.14
N TYR A 21 6.46 4.81 8.54
CA TYR A 21 6.35 3.51 9.19
C TYR A 21 7.70 2.77 9.37
N GLY A 22 8.74 3.13 8.63
CA GLY A 22 10.03 2.44 8.61
C GLY A 22 10.70 2.38 9.99
N ASN A 23 10.69 3.48 10.73
CA ASN A 23 11.30 3.58 12.07
C ASN A 23 10.36 3.21 13.22
N SER A 24 9.16 2.69 12.94
CA SER A 24 8.19 2.35 13.98
C SER A 24 8.36 0.91 14.43
N SER A 25 8.58 0.68 15.72
CA SER A 25 8.64 -0.67 16.33
C SER A 25 7.33 -1.45 16.26
N TYR A 26 6.24 -0.79 15.86
CA TYR A 26 4.91 -1.37 15.68
C TYR A 26 4.60 -1.73 14.22
N THR A 27 5.58 -1.62 13.33
CA THR A 27 5.41 -1.89 11.91
C THR A 27 5.81 -3.31 11.58
N TRP A 28 4.88 -4.05 10.99
CA TRP A 28 5.04 -5.42 10.52
C TRP A 28 4.91 -5.45 9.00
N TYR A 29 5.86 -6.09 8.34
CA TYR A 29 5.85 -6.34 6.90
C TYR A 29 5.44 -7.78 6.65
N THR A 30 4.59 -8.00 5.65
CA THR A 30 4.04 -9.33 5.36
C THR A 30 4.18 -9.66 3.89
N ASP A 31 4.51 -10.92 3.62
CA ASP A 31 4.60 -11.48 2.27
C ASP A 31 4.22 -12.96 2.30
N ALA A 32 3.80 -13.49 1.15
CA ALA A 32 3.57 -14.92 0.96
C ALA A 32 4.22 -15.44 -0.33
N ALA A 33 4.74 -16.66 -0.26
CA ALA A 33 5.27 -17.39 -1.39
C ALA A 33 4.55 -18.73 -1.53
N ILE A 34 4.22 -19.14 -2.76
CA ILE A 34 3.57 -20.43 -3.05
C ILE A 34 4.56 -21.36 -3.74
N THR A 35 4.46 -22.66 -3.45
CA THR A 35 5.22 -23.70 -4.16
C THR A 35 4.84 -23.76 -5.64
N SER A 36 5.77 -24.17 -6.49
CA SER A 36 5.54 -24.33 -7.94
C SER A 36 4.40 -25.30 -8.25
N THR A 37 4.37 -26.41 -7.52
CA THR A 37 3.34 -27.46 -7.58
C THR A 37 2.00 -27.02 -7.00
N GLY A 38 1.94 -25.88 -6.31
CA GLY A 38 0.78 -25.40 -5.58
C GLY A 38 0.47 -26.25 -4.34
N GLY A 39 -0.59 -25.87 -3.63
CA GLY A 39 -1.10 -26.61 -2.47
C GLY A 39 -0.42 -26.27 -1.14
N ILE A 40 0.78 -25.69 -1.14
CA ILE A 40 1.44 -25.15 0.05
C ILE A 40 1.94 -23.73 -0.22
N ALA A 41 1.69 -22.83 0.73
CA ALA A 41 2.25 -21.50 0.75
C ALA A 41 3.06 -21.29 2.04
N ALA A 42 4.22 -20.66 1.93
CA ALA A 42 4.94 -20.08 3.05
C ALA A 42 4.48 -18.63 3.23
N ILE A 43 4.14 -18.27 4.46
CA ILE A 43 3.73 -16.92 4.84
C ILE A 43 4.73 -16.35 5.84
N CYS A 44 5.01 -15.05 5.75
CA CYS A 44 5.95 -14.36 6.62
C CYS A 44 5.34 -13.08 7.21
N ALA A 45 5.65 -12.84 8.48
CA ALA A 45 5.48 -11.57 9.16
C ALA A 45 6.82 -11.15 9.77
N HIS A 46 7.33 -9.99 9.36
CA HIS A 46 8.65 -9.50 9.76
C HIS A 46 8.55 -8.09 10.36
N ASN A 47 9.18 -7.88 11.51
CA ASN A 47 9.35 -6.57 12.14
C ASN A 47 10.85 -6.24 12.21
N PRO A 48 11.35 -5.31 11.38
CA PRO A 48 12.78 -5.02 11.28
C PRO A 48 13.33 -4.33 12.53
N ILE A 49 12.53 -3.50 13.20
CA ILE A 49 12.97 -2.75 14.39
C ILE A 49 13.10 -3.68 15.61
N GLN A 50 12.15 -4.59 15.79
CA GLN A 50 12.19 -5.59 16.86
C GLN A 50 13.02 -6.83 16.49
N GLN A 51 13.51 -6.93 15.24
CA GLN A 51 14.21 -8.10 14.70
C GLN A 51 13.43 -9.41 14.88
N ARG A 52 12.10 -9.34 14.71
CA ARG A 52 11.21 -10.49 14.83
C ARG A 52 10.78 -10.97 13.46
N THR A 53 11.01 -12.25 13.18
CA THR A 53 10.54 -12.91 11.96
C THR A 53 9.74 -14.14 12.34
N ILE A 54 8.50 -14.19 11.89
CA ILE A 54 7.59 -15.31 12.11
C ILE A 54 7.17 -15.82 10.74
N THR A 55 7.41 -17.11 10.51
CA THR A 55 7.06 -17.79 9.28
C THR A 55 6.17 -18.97 9.57
N ALA A 56 5.23 -19.26 8.70
CA ALA A 56 4.39 -20.45 8.79
C ALA A 56 4.10 -21.02 7.40
N SER A 57 3.75 -22.30 7.34
CA SER A 57 3.26 -22.95 6.12
C SER A 57 1.76 -23.14 6.21
N VAL A 58 1.03 -22.78 5.15
CA VAL A 58 -0.42 -22.97 5.04
C VAL A 58 -0.74 -23.78 3.80
N ARG A 59 -1.74 -24.66 3.88
CA ARG A 59 -2.21 -25.41 2.72
C ARG A 59 -3.16 -24.57 1.89
N THR A 60 -2.66 -23.98 0.81
CA THR A 60 -3.46 -23.24 -0.17
C THR A 60 -2.74 -23.20 -1.52
N SER A 61 -3.52 -23.11 -2.59
CA SER A 61 -3.02 -22.82 -3.94
C SER A 61 -3.35 -21.39 -4.37
N SER A 62 -4.04 -20.62 -3.53
CA SER A 62 -4.47 -19.25 -3.82
C SER A 62 -3.47 -18.25 -3.24
N SER A 63 -2.82 -17.48 -4.11
CA SER A 63 -1.95 -16.35 -3.70
C SER A 63 -2.70 -15.38 -2.81
N LEU A 64 -3.95 -15.05 -3.15
CA LEU A 64 -4.77 -14.14 -2.33
C LEU A 64 -4.98 -14.69 -0.92
N GLU A 65 -5.32 -15.97 -0.77
CA GLU A 65 -5.56 -16.55 0.55
C GLU A 65 -4.28 -16.63 1.38
N ALA A 66 -3.14 -16.92 0.74
CA ALA A 66 -1.84 -16.93 1.40
C ALA A 66 -1.45 -15.53 1.91
N GLU A 67 -1.63 -14.49 1.10
CA GLU A 67 -1.38 -13.10 1.47
C GLU A 67 -2.29 -12.63 2.62
N GLU A 68 -3.58 -12.98 2.56
CA GLU A 68 -4.50 -12.69 3.66
C GLU A 68 -4.08 -13.39 4.96
N ALA A 69 -3.57 -14.62 4.87
CA ALA A 69 -3.05 -15.37 6.01
C ALA A 69 -1.74 -14.78 6.55
N ALA A 70 -0.87 -14.22 5.71
CA ALA A 70 0.32 -13.50 6.15
C ALA A 70 -0.03 -12.25 6.97
N ILE A 71 -1.05 -11.49 6.54
CA ILE A 71 -1.61 -10.38 7.34
C ILE A 71 -2.15 -10.88 8.68
N ALA A 72 -2.91 -11.98 8.70
CA ALA A 72 -3.40 -12.57 9.94
C ALA A 72 -2.25 -13.00 10.88
N LEU A 73 -1.18 -13.55 10.33
CA LEU A 73 0.01 -13.95 11.09
C LEU A 73 0.67 -12.76 11.77
N ALA A 74 0.78 -11.63 11.09
CA ALA A 74 1.29 -10.39 11.69
C ALA A 74 0.42 -9.89 12.85
N ILE A 75 -0.91 -9.91 12.69
CA ILE A 75 -1.87 -9.51 13.74
C ILE A 75 -1.66 -10.31 15.03
N ILE A 76 -1.48 -11.62 14.91
CA ILE A 76 -1.30 -12.50 16.08
C ILE A 76 0.10 -12.32 16.68
N SER A 77 1.12 -12.20 15.83
CA SER A 77 2.51 -12.03 16.26
C SER A 77 2.73 -10.73 17.01
N GLY A 78 2.01 -9.68 16.61
CA GLY A 78 2.00 -8.36 17.25
C GLY A 78 0.94 -8.20 18.34
N GLN A 79 0.31 -9.28 18.86
CA GLN A 79 -0.80 -9.13 19.82
C GLN A 79 -0.43 -8.35 21.09
N GLN A 80 0.83 -8.37 21.50
CA GLN A 80 1.35 -7.63 22.65
C GLN A 80 1.65 -6.15 22.33
N ASP A 81 1.69 -5.78 21.05
CA ASP A 81 1.96 -4.41 20.62
C ASP A 81 0.76 -3.51 20.91
N ALA A 82 0.96 -2.35 21.55
CA ALA A 82 -0.10 -1.40 21.87
C ALA A 82 -0.87 -0.86 20.63
N ARG A 83 -0.26 -0.96 19.44
CA ARG A 83 -0.85 -0.65 18.13
C ARG A 83 -0.09 -1.44 17.07
N MET A 84 -0.69 -1.65 15.90
CA MET A 84 -0.03 -2.36 14.80
C MET A 84 -0.21 -1.63 13.47
N ASN A 85 0.88 -1.45 12.73
CA ASN A 85 0.89 -1.03 11.34
C ASN A 85 1.34 -2.22 10.49
N ILE A 86 0.45 -2.81 9.72
CA ILE A 86 0.75 -3.96 8.86
C ILE A 86 0.89 -3.46 7.44
N VAL A 87 2.06 -3.66 6.86
CA VAL A 87 2.39 -3.26 5.49
C VAL A 87 2.45 -4.51 4.63
N SER A 88 1.64 -4.52 3.56
CA SER A 88 1.61 -5.59 2.56
C SER A 88 1.61 -4.98 1.17
N ASP A 89 2.23 -5.66 0.22
CA ASP A 89 2.19 -5.27 -1.19
C ASP A 89 1.03 -5.86 -1.98
N SER A 90 0.34 -6.85 -1.42
CA SER A 90 -0.86 -7.45 -1.99
C SER A 90 -2.08 -6.53 -1.86
N GLN A 91 -2.29 -5.71 -2.90
CA GLN A 91 -3.43 -4.78 -2.96
C GLN A 91 -4.78 -5.48 -2.76
N ASN A 92 -4.92 -6.69 -3.30
CA ASN A 92 -6.15 -7.46 -3.19
C ASN A 92 -6.38 -7.93 -1.76
N ALA A 93 -5.34 -8.45 -1.07
CA ALA A 93 -5.45 -8.85 0.32
C ALA A 93 -5.82 -7.67 1.23
N CYS A 94 -5.14 -6.51 1.09
CA CYS A 94 -5.50 -5.31 1.84
C CYS A 94 -6.96 -4.89 1.63
N ARG A 95 -7.46 -4.98 0.38
CA ARG A 95 -8.85 -4.64 0.04
C ARG A 95 -9.86 -5.59 0.65
N GLN A 96 -9.55 -6.89 0.67
CA GLN A 96 -10.42 -7.92 1.22
C GLN A 96 -10.53 -7.81 2.74
N TRP A 97 -9.40 -7.55 3.41
CA TRP A 97 -9.36 -7.18 4.83
C TRP A 97 -10.20 -5.95 5.14
N ALA A 98 -10.05 -4.87 4.36
CA ALA A 98 -10.85 -3.65 4.55
C ALA A 98 -12.37 -3.88 4.37
N ARG A 99 -12.77 -4.90 3.61
CA ARG A 99 -14.18 -5.30 3.41
C ARG A 99 -14.67 -6.32 4.44
N GLY A 100 -13.80 -6.83 5.31
CA GLY A 100 -14.11 -7.94 6.23
C GLY A 100 -14.35 -9.28 5.54
N ARG A 101 -13.88 -9.47 4.31
CA ARG A 101 -14.08 -10.68 3.50
C ARG A 101 -12.76 -11.43 3.30
N ILE A 102 -12.29 -12.06 4.36
CA ILE A 102 -11.01 -12.79 4.37
C ILE A 102 -11.22 -14.29 4.15
N GLY A 103 -10.20 -14.95 3.61
CA GLY A 103 -10.16 -16.39 3.41
C GLY A 103 -10.24 -17.18 4.71
N LYS A 104 -10.59 -18.46 4.59
CA LYS A 104 -10.79 -19.35 5.75
C LYS A 104 -9.53 -19.48 6.59
N THR A 105 -8.37 -19.56 5.94
CA THR A 105 -7.07 -19.69 6.61
C THR A 105 -6.74 -18.45 7.44
N ALA A 106 -6.89 -17.26 6.85
CA ALA A 106 -6.69 -15.99 7.53
C ALA A 106 -7.66 -15.81 8.71
N HIS A 107 -8.93 -16.21 8.53
CA HIS A 107 -9.93 -16.14 9.60
C HIS A 107 -9.58 -17.03 10.79
N ARG A 108 -9.16 -18.28 10.55
CA ARG A 108 -8.75 -19.21 11.64
C ARG A 108 -7.59 -18.66 12.45
N LEU A 109 -6.61 -18.08 11.77
CA LEU A 109 -5.50 -17.39 12.42
C LEU A 109 -6.04 -16.22 13.26
N ALA A 110 -6.82 -15.32 12.65
CA ALA A 110 -7.30 -14.11 13.29
C ALA A 110 -8.18 -14.34 14.54
N ILE A 111 -8.89 -15.47 14.66
CA ILE A 111 -9.67 -15.82 15.87
C ILE A 111 -8.78 -15.90 17.13
N GLY A 112 -7.49 -16.21 16.96
CA GLY A 112 -6.51 -16.24 18.02
C GLY A 112 -6.24 -14.85 18.63
N TYR A 113 -6.55 -13.77 17.91
CA TYR A 113 -6.33 -12.41 18.37
C TYR A 113 -7.32 -12.04 19.48
N LYS A 114 -6.80 -11.75 20.69
CA LYS A 114 -7.61 -11.40 21.88
C LYS A 114 -7.49 -9.95 22.32
N SER A 115 -6.59 -9.19 21.72
CA SER A 115 -6.40 -7.79 22.08
C SER A 115 -7.43 -6.89 21.38
N ASN A 116 -7.62 -5.68 21.89
CA ASN A 116 -8.43 -4.64 21.25
C ASN A 116 -7.57 -3.50 20.71
N ASN A 117 -6.30 -3.79 20.41
CA ASN A 117 -5.34 -2.78 19.96
C ASN A 117 -5.69 -2.32 18.53
N PRO A 118 -5.50 -1.03 18.22
CA PRO A 118 -5.79 -0.51 16.90
C PRO A 118 -4.83 -1.09 15.86
N ILE A 119 -5.40 -1.62 14.77
CA ILE A 119 -4.68 -2.22 13.65
C ILE A 119 -4.87 -1.36 12.41
N LYS A 120 -3.78 -0.98 11.75
CA LYS A 120 -3.80 -0.30 10.45
C LYS A 120 -3.17 -1.19 9.40
N ILE A 121 -3.93 -1.56 8.38
CA ILE A 121 -3.43 -2.30 7.21
C ILE A 121 -3.14 -1.30 6.10
N ILE A 122 -1.89 -1.28 5.64
CA ILE A 122 -1.35 -0.29 4.71
C ILE A 122 -0.89 -1.04 3.46
N TRP A 123 -1.45 -0.65 2.32
CA TRP A 123 -0.98 -1.15 1.05
C TRP A 123 0.25 -0.37 0.57
N ALA A 124 1.36 -1.07 0.35
CA ALA A 124 2.55 -0.57 -0.31
C ALA A 124 2.68 -1.13 -1.74
N PRO A 125 3.34 -0.44 -2.68
CA PRO A 125 3.62 -1.02 -3.98
C PRO A 125 4.64 -2.16 -3.85
N GLY A 126 4.37 -3.31 -4.46
CA GLY A 126 5.30 -4.45 -4.49
C GLY A 126 6.54 -4.19 -5.34
N HIS A 127 7.62 -4.91 -5.01
CA HIS A 127 8.91 -4.91 -5.71
C HIS A 127 9.62 -3.55 -5.88
N GLU A 128 9.26 -2.51 -5.11
CA GLU A 128 9.97 -1.22 -5.09
C GLU A 128 10.46 -0.85 -3.68
N THR A 129 11.78 -0.73 -3.52
CA THR A 129 12.59 -0.01 -2.50
C THR A 129 12.25 -0.06 -1.01
N LEU A 130 11.21 -0.77 -0.56
CA LEU A 130 10.85 -0.87 0.86
C LEU A 130 11.59 -2.05 1.49
N GLU A 131 12.61 -1.75 2.30
CA GLU A 131 13.54 -2.75 2.83
C GLU A 131 12.82 -3.85 3.62
N GLY A 132 11.89 -3.47 4.50
CA GLY A 132 11.12 -4.43 5.30
C GLY A 132 10.26 -5.38 4.45
N ASN A 133 9.74 -4.92 3.31
CA ASN A 133 8.97 -5.76 2.39
C ASN A 133 9.88 -6.75 1.66
N GLN A 134 11.07 -6.31 1.24
CA GLN A 134 12.07 -7.18 0.61
C GLN A 134 12.55 -8.28 1.56
N GLN A 135 12.76 -7.92 2.83
CA GLN A 135 13.13 -8.89 3.87
C GLN A 135 12.01 -9.91 4.10
N ALA A 136 10.75 -9.46 4.26
CA ALA A 136 9.61 -10.37 4.40
C ALA A 136 9.48 -11.32 3.20
N HIS A 137 9.69 -10.81 1.99
CA HIS A 137 9.69 -11.62 0.77
C HIS A 137 10.79 -12.67 0.74
N ALA A 138 12.02 -12.27 1.07
CA ALA A 138 13.16 -13.18 1.15
C ALA A 138 12.91 -14.30 2.19
N TRP A 139 12.35 -13.96 3.35
CA TRP A 139 12.00 -14.93 4.38
C TRP A 139 10.89 -15.89 3.93
N ALA A 140 9.80 -15.38 3.34
CA ALA A 140 8.71 -16.21 2.82
C ALA A 140 9.23 -17.22 1.78
N ARG A 141 10.06 -16.76 0.85
CA ARG A 141 10.70 -17.62 -0.17
C ARG A 141 11.66 -18.64 0.43
N ALA A 142 12.46 -18.24 1.41
CA ALA A 142 13.39 -19.15 2.09
C ALA A 142 12.67 -20.23 2.91
N SER A 143 11.45 -19.95 3.38
CA SER A 143 10.61 -20.87 4.14
C SER A 143 9.81 -21.86 3.28
N LEU A 144 9.90 -21.78 1.95
CA LEU A 144 9.29 -22.80 1.10
C LEU A 144 9.99 -24.16 1.25
N PRO A 145 9.24 -25.28 1.13
CA PRO A 145 9.84 -26.61 1.13
C PRO A 145 10.91 -26.74 0.04
N ARG A 146 12.16 -27.03 0.42
CA ARG A 146 13.29 -27.19 -0.53
C ARG A 146 13.12 -28.36 -1.53
N ALA A 147 12.17 -29.25 -1.30
CA ALA A 147 11.90 -30.40 -2.16
C ALA A 147 11.04 -30.05 -3.40
N ASP A 148 10.37 -28.90 -3.40
CA ASP A 148 9.73 -28.37 -4.61
C ASP A 148 10.76 -27.56 -5.40
N THR A 149 11.19 -28.10 -6.54
CA THR A 149 12.04 -27.37 -7.48
C THR A 149 11.35 -26.06 -7.89
N PRO A 150 12.07 -24.92 -7.90
CA PRO A 150 11.50 -23.67 -8.37
C PRO A 150 11.09 -23.82 -9.84
N GLN A 151 9.79 -23.72 -10.13
CA GLN A 151 9.38 -23.37 -11.49
C GLN A 151 9.95 -21.98 -11.75
N ALA A 152 10.65 -21.84 -12.88
CA ALA A 152 10.87 -20.55 -13.53
C ALA A 152 9.56 -19.75 -13.49
N GLU A 153 9.61 -18.46 -13.17
CA GLU A 153 8.45 -17.58 -13.05
C GLU A 153 7.46 -17.81 -14.20
N PHE A 154 6.40 -18.62 -13.97
CA PHE A 154 5.35 -18.73 -14.97
C PHE A 154 4.60 -17.40 -14.91
N PRO A 155 4.47 -16.69 -16.04
CA PRO A 155 3.77 -15.43 -16.06
C PRO A 155 2.36 -15.69 -15.53
N VAL A 156 2.07 -15.09 -14.37
CA VAL A 156 0.74 -15.11 -13.77
C VAL A 156 -0.22 -14.73 -14.89
N PRO A 157 -1.23 -15.55 -15.23
CA PRO A 157 -2.18 -15.17 -16.26
C PRO A 157 -2.86 -13.89 -15.79
N VAL A 158 -2.48 -12.78 -16.41
CA VAL A 158 -3.04 -11.46 -16.17
C VAL A 158 -4.51 -11.59 -16.53
N MET A 159 -5.38 -11.76 -15.54
CA MET A 159 -6.81 -11.59 -15.72
C MET A 159 -7.00 -10.17 -16.24
N PRO A 160 -7.40 -9.95 -17.49
CA PRO A 160 -7.35 -8.62 -18.08
C PRO A 160 -8.57 -7.85 -17.56
N ILE A 161 -8.44 -7.27 -16.37
CA ILE A 161 -9.37 -6.25 -15.92
C ILE A 161 -9.31 -5.13 -16.97
N TYR A 162 -10.45 -4.60 -17.40
CA TYR A 162 -10.52 -3.55 -18.44
C TYR A 162 -9.52 -2.39 -18.20
N SER A 163 -9.27 -2.04 -16.95
CA SER A 163 -8.25 -1.05 -16.56
C SER A 163 -6.81 -1.45 -16.91
N GLU A 164 -6.46 -2.73 -16.82
CA GLU A 164 -5.15 -3.26 -17.20
C GLU A 164 -4.99 -3.32 -18.72
N ILE A 165 -6.04 -3.69 -19.45
CA ILE A 165 -6.09 -3.59 -20.93
C ILE A 165 -5.84 -2.14 -21.37
N LEU A 166 -6.59 -1.19 -20.80
CA LEU A 166 -6.39 0.24 -21.08
C LEU A 166 -4.98 0.72 -20.73
N SER A 167 -4.42 0.23 -19.62
CA SER A 167 -3.06 0.55 -19.20
C SER A 167 -2.04 0.03 -20.21
N TYR A 168 -2.19 -1.22 -20.67
CA TYR A 168 -1.37 -1.81 -21.72
C TYR A 168 -1.40 -0.99 -23.02
N TYR A 169 -2.60 -0.59 -23.50
CA TYR A 169 -2.71 0.25 -24.69
C TYR A 169 -2.11 1.64 -24.51
N LYS A 170 -2.27 2.27 -23.34
CA LYS A 170 -1.63 3.57 -23.03
C LYS A 170 -0.10 3.49 -23.03
N ALA A 171 0.46 2.37 -22.58
CA ALA A 171 1.92 2.17 -22.57
C ALA A 171 2.49 1.85 -23.96
N THR A 172 1.80 1.01 -24.73
CA THR A 172 2.26 0.54 -26.04
C THR A 172 1.98 1.54 -27.17
N HIS A 173 0.90 2.32 -27.05
CA HIS A 173 0.48 3.27 -28.06
C HIS A 173 0.25 4.65 -27.41
N PRO A 174 1.31 5.33 -26.95
CA PRO A 174 1.19 6.67 -26.42
C PRO A 174 0.63 7.60 -27.51
N HIS A 175 -0.60 8.09 -27.31
CA HIS A 175 -1.24 9.00 -28.27
C HIS A 175 -0.33 10.22 -28.51
N PRO A 176 -0.02 10.57 -29.77
CA PRO A 176 0.95 11.63 -30.09
C PRO A 176 0.55 12.99 -29.49
N LYS A 177 -0.76 13.26 -29.34
CA LYS A 177 -1.29 14.53 -28.83
C LYS A 177 -1.09 14.77 -27.32
N LEU A 178 -0.72 13.76 -26.52
CA LEU A 178 -0.48 13.94 -25.08
C LEU A 178 0.94 14.41 -24.76
N GLN A 179 1.92 14.08 -25.61
CA GLN A 179 3.31 14.50 -25.39
C GLN A 179 3.46 16.01 -25.57
N ASP A 180 2.77 16.59 -26.55
CA ASP A 180 2.80 18.03 -26.80
C ASP A 180 2.11 18.82 -25.67
N ARG A 181 0.99 18.30 -25.12
CA ARG A 181 0.30 18.94 -23.99
C ARG A 181 1.06 18.86 -22.67
N ILE A 182 1.75 17.75 -22.39
CA ILE A 182 2.59 17.60 -21.18
C ILE A 182 3.84 18.49 -21.27
N LYS A 183 4.46 18.61 -22.46
CA LYS A 183 5.56 19.55 -22.71
C LYS A 183 5.11 21.01 -22.58
N GLN A 184 3.91 21.34 -23.08
CA GLN A 184 3.35 22.70 -22.97
C GLN A 184 3.02 23.08 -21.52
N HIS A 185 2.36 22.20 -20.73
CA HIS A 185 2.06 22.49 -19.33
C HIS A 185 3.32 22.61 -18.44
N SER A 186 4.34 21.79 -18.68
CA SER A 186 5.60 21.86 -17.93
C SER A 186 6.47 23.06 -18.33
N ALA A 187 6.38 23.53 -19.58
CA ALA A 187 7.01 24.77 -20.03
C ALA A 187 6.29 26.03 -19.53
N GLN A 188 4.96 25.98 -19.39
CA GLN A 188 4.15 27.10 -18.91
C GLN A 188 4.29 27.29 -17.39
N PHE A 189 4.47 26.20 -16.61
CA PHE A 189 4.75 26.28 -15.17
C PHE A 189 6.15 26.84 -14.85
N LYS A 190 7.10 26.74 -15.79
CA LYS A 190 8.45 27.33 -15.65
C LYS A 190 8.53 28.81 -16.02
N ARG A 191 7.43 29.41 -16.52
CA ARG A 191 7.41 30.77 -17.08
C ARG A 191 6.55 31.77 -16.30
N THR A 192 5.95 31.41 -15.16
CA THR A 192 5.30 32.40 -14.31
C THR A 192 6.37 33.11 -13.46
N PRO A 193 6.58 34.43 -13.62
CA PRO A 193 7.31 35.18 -12.61
C PRO A 193 6.55 35.07 -11.29
N SER A 194 7.31 34.93 -10.21
CA SER A 194 6.85 34.91 -8.83
C SER A 194 5.84 36.03 -8.55
N PHE A 195 4.56 35.68 -8.49
CA PHE A 195 3.56 36.50 -7.82
C PHE A 195 3.67 36.21 -6.33
N THR A 196 4.26 37.15 -5.61
CA THR A 196 4.07 37.31 -4.17
C THR A 196 2.57 37.32 -3.86
N SER A 197 2.07 36.29 -3.19
CA SER A 197 0.72 36.33 -2.61
C SER A 197 0.68 37.43 -1.55
N PRO A 198 -0.19 38.44 -1.68
CA PRO A 198 -0.42 39.35 -0.57
C PRO A 198 -1.14 38.59 0.54
N VAL A 199 -0.54 38.68 1.71
CA VAL A 199 -1.08 38.30 3.01
C VAL A 199 -2.47 38.94 3.17
N TYR A 200 -3.53 38.13 3.16
CA TYR A 200 -4.81 38.54 3.73
C TYR A 200 -4.82 38.14 5.21
N THR A 201 -4.17 38.97 6.03
CA THR A 201 -4.65 39.21 7.38
C THR A 201 -5.86 40.14 7.27
N ASN A 202 -6.98 39.76 7.86
CA ASN A 202 -7.63 40.63 8.85
C ASN A 202 -8.78 39.88 9.56
N CYS A 203 -8.52 39.61 10.83
CA CYS A 203 -9.53 39.70 11.88
C CYS A 203 -10.26 41.04 11.78
N THR A 204 -11.58 41.04 11.91
CA THR A 204 -12.28 42.12 12.63
C THR A 204 -13.56 41.56 13.24
N GLN A 205 -13.66 41.80 14.54
CA GLN A 205 -14.72 41.49 15.48
C GLN A 205 -16.00 42.37 15.27
N PRO A 206 -17.08 42.20 16.06
CA PRO A 206 -18.44 42.57 15.69
C PRO A 206 -18.78 44.04 16.00
N ASN A 207 -20.01 44.42 15.62
CA ASN A 207 -20.95 45.36 16.27
C ASN A 207 -21.38 46.61 15.47
N THR A 208 -22.70 46.70 15.29
CA THR A 208 -23.59 47.87 15.37
C THR A 208 -23.52 49.07 14.39
N ARG A 209 -24.70 49.28 13.77
CA ARG A 209 -25.45 50.53 13.51
C ARG A 209 -24.97 51.51 12.42
N SER A 210 -25.84 51.73 11.43
CA SER A 210 -26.34 53.08 11.09
C SER A 210 -27.62 53.04 10.24
N CYS A 211 -28.76 53.41 10.82
CA CYS A 211 -29.90 54.00 10.09
C CYS A 211 -29.77 55.53 10.20
N ALA A 212 -30.03 56.23 9.10
CA ALA A 212 -29.83 57.66 8.89
C ALA A 212 -30.75 58.56 9.75
N PRO A 213 -30.39 59.84 9.99
CA PRO A 213 -31.27 60.83 10.60
C PRO A 213 -32.16 61.55 9.56
N ILE A 214 -33.41 61.83 9.94
CA ILE A 214 -34.29 62.82 9.30
C ILE A 214 -34.40 63.99 10.27
N ALA A 215 -34.10 65.19 9.80
CA ALA A 215 -34.33 66.44 10.51
C ALA A 215 -35.07 67.40 9.58
N THR A 216 -36.27 67.82 9.98
CA THR A 216 -36.85 69.13 9.61
C THR A 216 -37.74 69.62 10.75
N LYS A 217 -37.46 70.88 11.11
CA LYS A 217 -38.12 71.88 11.96
C LYS A 217 -39.55 71.63 12.42
#